data_AF-A0A8H3DKM1-F1
#
_entry.id   AF-A0A8H3DKM1-F1
#
_cell.length_a   1.000
_cell.length_b   1.000
_cell.length_c   1.000
_cell.angle_alpha   90.00
_cell.angle_beta   90.00
_cell.angle_gamma   90.00
#
_symmetry.space_group_name_H-M   'P 1'
#
loop_
_entity.id
_entity.type
_entity.pdbx_description
1 polymer ?
#
loop_
_entity_poly.entity_id
_entity_poly.type
_entity_poly.pdbx_seq_one_letter_code
_entity_poly.pdbx_strand_id
1 'polypeptide(L)'
;PMGWTSENVAQDFNITREDMDELAALSHKRASEAQRTGKFTEIVPVEGFSKSESGERTRIIVDKDDGIRHDSTAAALGKIRSAFPQWGGGKTTGGNASQITDGAAAVLLMRRKKAEELGLPILAKYVTTSVAGLAPRIMGIGPTYAIPMVLEQTGLSIGDVDLFEINEAFASMYVYCVRKLGLDIEKVNVNGGAIALGHPLDKYSILYFILSGLDMLCVSTRDRCSPSCNR
;
A
#
# COMPACT_ATOMS: atom_id res chain seq x y z
N PRO A 1 -6.80 8.65 -18.54
CA PRO A 1 -7.36 8.28 -17.21
C PRO A 1 -6.53 7.17 -16.56
N MET A 2 -6.41 7.16 -15.23
CA MET A 2 -5.60 6.15 -14.52
C MET A 2 -6.11 4.73 -14.78
N GLY A 3 -7.44 4.53 -14.83
CA GLY A 3 -8.05 3.25 -15.20
C GLY A 3 -7.65 2.73 -16.59
N TRP A 4 -7.45 3.62 -17.57
CA TRP A 4 -6.95 3.20 -18.88
C TRP A 4 -5.51 2.71 -18.81
N THR A 5 -4.67 3.32 -17.97
CA THR A 5 -3.30 2.83 -17.78
C THR A 5 -3.25 1.44 -17.12
N SER A 6 -4.23 1.11 -16.24
CA SER A 6 -4.40 -0.24 -15.69
C SER A 6 -4.68 -1.26 -16.79
N GLU A 7 -5.59 -0.94 -17.70
CA GLU A 7 -5.94 -1.80 -18.83
C GLU A 7 -4.78 -2.00 -19.80
N ASN A 8 -4.01 -0.94 -20.07
CA ASN A 8 -2.80 -1.04 -20.88
C ASN A 8 -1.77 -1.97 -20.24
N VAL A 9 -1.52 -1.85 -18.93
CA VAL A 9 -0.60 -2.75 -18.21
C VAL A 9 -1.11 -4.20 -18.26
N ALA A 10 -2.41 -4.42 -18.04
CA ALA A 10 -2.98 -5.75 -18.08
C ALA A 10 -2.90 -6.40 -19.48
N GLN A 11 -3.01 -5.60 -20.53
CA GLN A 11 -2.88 -6.06 -21.92
C GLN A 11 -1.42 -6.31 -22.31
N ASP A 12 -0.55 -5.32 -22.11
CA ASP A 12 0.86 -5.37 -22.56
C ASP A 12 1.65 -6.48 -21.87
N PHE A 13 1.31 -6.77 -20.60
CA PHE A 13 2.05 -7.73 -19.77
C PHE A 13 1.25 -9.00 -19.47
N ASN A 14 0.16 -9.25 -20.21
CA ASN A 14 -0.67 -10.45 -20.11
C ASN A 14 -1.14 -10.76 -18.67
N ILE A 15 -1.53 -9.73 -17.92
CA ILE A 15 -2.12 -9.93 -16.59
C ILE A 15 -3.58 -10.32 -16.78
N THR A 16 -3.95 -11.48 -16.27
CA THR A 16 -5.31 -12.01 -16.41
C THR A 16 -6.27 -11.37 -15.42
N ARG A 17 -7.58 -11.54 -15.65
CA ARG A 17 -8.58 -11.04 -14.70
C ARG A 17 -8.50 -11.82 -13.39
N GLU A 18 -8.21 -13.11 -13.51
CA GLU A 18 -8.04 -14.05 -12.42
C GLU A 18 -6.87 -13.64 -11.53
N ASP A 19 -5.71 -13.31 -12.12
CA ASP A 19 -4.54 -12.80 -11.39
C ASP A 19 -4.88 -11.55 -10.55
N MET A 20 -5.66 -10.64 -11.15
CA MET A 20 -6.04 -9.38 -10.52
C MET A 20 -6.99 -9.61 -9.35
N ASP A 21 -7.99 -10.47 -9.53
CA ASP A 21 -9.00 -10.75 -8.52
C ASP A 21 -8.45 -11.64 -7.38
N GLU A 22 -7.47 -12.50 -7.65
CA GLU A 22 -6.77 -13.29 -6.62
C GLU A 22 -5.99 -12.40 -5.66
N LEU A 23 -5.17 -11.46 -6.16
CA LEU A 23 -4.43 -10.54 -5.29
C LEU A 23 -5.34 -9.52 -4.60
N ALA A 24 -6.41 -9.08 -5.25
CA ALA A 24 -7.41 -8.23 -4.61
C ALA A 24 -8.11 -8.94 -3.43
N ALA A 25 -8.48 -10.21 -3.60
CA ALA A 25 -9.04 -11.02 -2.53
C ALA A 25 -8.02 -11.24 -1.40
N LEU A 26 -6.75 -11.50 -1.73
CA LEU A 26 -5.67 -11.62 -0.75
C LEU A 26 -5.48 -10.34 0.07
N SER A 27 -5.51 -9.16 -0.57
CA SER A 27 -5.42 -7.86 0.10
C SER A 27 -6.54 -7.68 1.13
N HIS A 28 -7.79 -7.95 0.76
CA HIS A 28 -8.93 -7.91 1.68
C HIS A 28 -8.84 -8.93 2.82
N LYS A 29 -8.38 -10.15 2.53
CA LYS A 29 -8.18 -11.19 3.55
C LYS A 29 -7.14 -10.76 4.59
N ARG A 30 -6.01 -10.22 4.14
CA ARG A 30 -4.93 -9.74 5.03
C ARG A 30 -5.36 -8.53 5.86
N ALA A 31 -6.01 -7.55 5.23
CA ALA A 31 -6.57 -6.39 5.95
C ALA A 31 -7.63 -6.80 6.97
N SER A 32 -8.51 -7.73 6.61
CA SER A 32 -9.52 -8.29 7.52
C SER A 32 -8.87 -8.93 8.75
N GLU A 33 -7.83 -9.75 8.55
CA GLU A 33 -7.11 -10.39 9.64
C GLU A 33 -6.37 -9.36 10.51
N ALA A 34 -5.69 -8.40 9.89
CA ALA A 34 -4.98 -7.33 10.59
C ALA A 34 -5.91 -6.49 11.47
N GLN A 35 -7.09 -6.11 10.95
CA GLN A 35 -8.09 -5.37 11.72
C GLN A 35 -8.66 -6.21 12.87
N ARG A 36 -8.98 -7.50 12.64
CA ARG A 36 -9.52 -8.40 13.68
C ARG A 36 -8.52 -8.70 14.79
N THR A 37 -7.24 -8.78 14.45
CA THR A 37 -6.15 -9.04 15.41
C THR A 37 -5.58 -7.77 16.03
N GLY A 38 -6.14 -6.60 15.71
CA GLY A 38 -5.74 -5.33 16.30
C GLY A 38 -4.33 -4.87 15.91
N LYS A 39 -3.87 -5.24 14.69
CA LYS A 39 -2.55 -4.83 14.19
C LYS A 39 -2.46 -3.35 13.84
N PHE A 40 -3.58 -2.73 13.48
CA PHE A 40 -3.66 -1.30 13.17
C PHE A 40 -3.67 -0.48 14.47
N THR A 41 -2.49 -0.31 15.05
CA THR A 41 -2.26 0.44 16.31
C THR A 41 -1.99 1.92 16.07
N GLU A 42 -1.77 2.28 14.82
CA GLU A 42 -1.44 3.61 14.32
C GLU A 42 -2.66 4.53 14.13
N ILE A 43 -3.87 3.98 14.15
CA ILE A 43 -5.10 4.74 13.90
C ILE A 43 -5.40 5.64 15.11
N VAL A 44 -5.52 6.94 14.85
CA VAL A 44 -5.99 7.92 15.84
C VAL A 44 -7.49 8.12 15.63
N PRO A 45 -8.35 7.84 16.62
CA PRO A 45 -9.78 8.04 16.49
C PRO A 45 -10.14 9.49 16.18
N VAL A 46 -11.02 9.69 15.22
CA VAL A 46 -11.51 11.03 14.82
C VAL A 46 -13.02 11.13 14.97
N GLU A 47 -13.50 12.30 15.40
CA GLU A 47 -14.92 12.59 15.39
C GLU A 47 -15.40 12.86 13.95
N GLY A 48 -16.42 12.11 13.52
CA GLY A 48 -17.04 12.24 12.22
C GLY A 48 -18.56 12.34 12.31
N PHE A 49 -19.19 12.39 11.14
CA PHE A 49 -20.65 12.33 11.03
C PHE A 49 -21.04 11.22 10.07
N SER A 50 -21.91 10.31 10.54
CA SER A 50 -22.62 9.40 9.65
C SER A 50 -23.93 10.06 9.23
N LYS A 51 -24.34 9.83 7.98
CA LYS A 51 -25.63 10.29 7.46
C LYS A 51 -26.53 9.07 7.26
N SER A 52 -27.66 9.04 7.95
CA SER A 52 -28.68 8.01 7.72
C SER A 52 -29.33 8.17 6.34
N GLU A 53 -30.08 7.15 5.91
CA GLU A 53 -30.91 7.24 4.69
C GLU A 53 -31.95 8.38 4.75
N SER A 54 -32.44 8.72 5.96
CA SER A 54 -33.35 9.85 6.20
C SER A 54 -32.66 11.22 6.14
N GLY A 55 -31.32 11.23 6.04
CA GLY A 55 -30.51 12.44 5.95
C GLY A 55 -30.11 13.07 7.29
N GLU A 56 -30.49 12.45 8.40
CA GLU A 56 -30.06 12.82 9.74
C GLU A 56 -28.56 12.56 9.91
N ARG A 57 -27.85 13.52 10.55
CA ARG A 57 -26.43 13.40 10.83
C ARG A 57 -26.22 13.01 12.28
N THR A 58 -25.63 11.83 12.51
CA THR A 58 -25.25 11.36 13.83
C THR A 58 -23.74 11.48 14.00
N ARG A 59 -23.31 11.95 15.18
CA ARG A 59 -21.88 11.94 15.52
C ARG A 59 -21.41 10.52 15.72
N ILE A 60 -20.27 10.19 15.14
CA ILE A 60 -19.62 8.90 15.28
C ILE A 60 -18.14 9.10 15.61
N ILE A 61 -17.54 8.10 16.24
CA ILE A 61 -16.08 7.98 16.30
C ILE A 61 -15.65 7.06 15.18
N VAL A 62 -14.77 7.53 14.32
CA VAL A 62 -14.13 6.73 13.27
C VAL A 62 -12.78 6.30 13.81
N ASP A 63 -12.66 5.02 14.15
CA ASP A 63 -11.47 4.41 14.76
C ASP A 63 -10.96 3.17 14.00
N LYS A 64 -11.54 2.88 12.83
CA LYS A 64 -11.26 1.70 11.99
C LYS A 64 -11.43 2.02 10.51
N ASP A 65 -10.73 1.27 9.67
CA ASP A 65 -10.90 1.32 8.22
C ASP A 65 -12.23 0.66 7.80
N ASP A 66 -13.02 1.39 7.02
CA ASP A 66 -14.36 0.97 6.55
C ASP A 66 -14.36 0.37 5.13
N GLY A 67 -13.21 0.42 4.45
CA GLY A 67 -13.02 -0.14 3.11
C GLY A 67 -12.92 -1.67 3.08
N ILE A 68 -12.65 -2.30 4.22
CA ILE A 68 -12.35 -3.75 4.27
C ILE A 68 -13.64 -4.56 4.01
N ARG A 69 -13.61 -5.41 2.97
CA ARG A 69 -14.65 -6.39 2.67
C ARG A 69 -14.24 -7.76 3.20
N HIS A 70 -14.70 -8.08 4.42
CA HIS A 70 -14.28 -9.27 5.17
C HIS A 70 -14.55 -10.61 4.46
N ASP A 71 -15.56 -10.66 3.58
CA ASP A 71 -16.00 -11.87 2.87
C ASP A 71 -15.56 -11.88 1.40
N SER A 72 -14.61 -11.01 1.03
CA SER A 72 -14.14 -10.91 -0.36
C SER A 72 -13.42 -12.18 -0.80
N THR A 73 -13.77 -12.67 -1.99
CA THR A 73 -13.16 -13.87 -2.62
C THR A 73 -12.94 -13.62 -4.10
N ALA A 74 -11.93 -14.25 -4.70
CA ALA A 74 -11.68 -14.13 -6.14
C ALA A 74 -12.93 -14.48 -6.98
N ALA A 75 -13.70 -15.49 -6.57
CA ALA A 75 -14.94 -15.88 -7.26
C ALA A 75 -16.06 -14.82 -7.16
N ALA A 76 -16.16 -14.11 -6.03
CA ALA A 76 -17.10 -13.00 -5.90
C ALA A 76 -16.64 -11.78 -6.72
N LEU A 77 -15.34 -11.48 -6.68
CA LEU A 77 -14.73 -10.38 -7.45
C LEU A 77 -14.87 -10.60 -8.96
N GLY A 78 -14.75 -11.84 -9.44
CA GLY A 78 -14.92 -12.20 -10.86
C GLY A 78 -16.30 -11.85 -11.43
N LYS A 79 -17.33 -11.71 -10.58
CA LYS A 79 -18.69 -11.33 -10.99
C LYS A 79 -18.87 -9.82 -11.16
N ILE A 80 -17.91 -9.01 -10.69
CA ILE A 80 -17.98 -7.56 -10.76
C ILE A 80 -17.77 -7.13 -12.22
N ARG A 81 -18.63 -6.25 -12.70
CA ARG A 81 -18.55 -5.68 -14.06
C ARG A 81 -17.32 -4.79 -14.18
N SER A 82 -16.78 -4.72 -15.40
CA SER A 82 -15.70 -3.79 -15.72
C SER A 82 -16.10 -2.36 -15.38
N ALA A 83 -15.18 -1.63 -14.74
CA ALA A 83 -15.33 -0.19 -14.49
C ALA A 83 -15.00 0.63 -15.74
N PHE A 84 -14.22 0.08 -16.66
CA PHE A 84 -13.70 0.78 -17.85
C PHE A 84 -13.86 -0.05 -19.14
N PRO A 85 -15.08 -0.49 -19.49
CA PRO A 85 -15.30 -1.36 -20.67
C PRO A 85 -14.89 -0.70 -22.00
N GLN A 86 -14.82 0.63 -22.04
CA GLN A 86 -14.43 1.40 -23.22
C GLN A 86 -12.90 1.44 -23.47
N TRP A 87 -12.09 1.04 -22.49
CA TRP A 87 -10.64 1.19 -22.53
C TRP A 87 -9.96 -0.18 -22.40
N GLY A 88 -9.89 -0.96 -23.48
CA GLY A 88 -9.17 -2.25 -23.49
C GLY A 88 -10.06 -3.48 -23.22
N GLY A 89 -9.47 -4.54 -22.67
CA GLY A 89 -10.12 -5.84 -22.43
C GLY A 89 -11.13 -5.85 -21.27
N GLY A 90 -11.29 -4.72 -20.56
CA GLY A 90 -12.29 -4.56 -19.50
C GLY A 90 -11.99 -5.37 -18.25
N LYS A 91 -10.70 -5.56 -17.90
CA LYS A 91 -10.28 -6.41 -16.77
C LYS A 91 -10.35 -5.68 -15.41
N THR A 92 -10.22 -4.37 -15.42
CA THR A 92 -10.26 -3.51 -14.23
C THR A 92 -11.69 -3.32 -13.77
N THR A 93 -11.93 -3.52 -12.48
CA THR A 93 -13.23 -3.38 -11.81
C THR A 93 -13.09 -2.58 -10.52
N GLY A 94 -14.23 -2.22 -9.92
CA GLY A 94 -14.21 -1.62 -8.58
C GLY A 94 -13.71 -2.57 -7.48
N GLY A 95 -13.62 -3.88 -7.74
CA GLY A 95 -13.14 -4.87 -6.77
C GLY A 95 -11.65 -5.17 -6.87
N ASN A 96 -10.98 -4.77 -7.94
CA ASN A 96 -9.54 -4.97 -8.15
C ASN A 96 -8.79 -3.65 -8.42
N ALA A 97 -9.43 -2.54 -8.07
CA ALA A 97 -8.87 -1.20 -8.05
C ALA A 97 -8.89 -0.67 -6.61
N SER A 98 -8.01 0.28 -6.31
CA SER A 98 -8.05 0.95 -5.02
C SER A 98 -9.35 1.70 -4.81
N GLN A 99 -9.87 1.68 -3.59
CA GLN A 99 -11.07 2.44 -3.25
C GLN A 99 -10.76 3.94 -3.20
N ILE A 100 -11.73 4.76 -3.63
CA ILE A 100 -11.68 6.20 -3.38
C ILE A 100 -12.06 6.40 -1.92
N THR A 101 -11.11 6.90 -1.12
CA THR A 101 -11.30 7.07 0.33
C THR A 101 -10.82 8.43 0.79
N ASP A 102 -11.33 8.84 1.95
CA ASP A 102 -10.87 10.01 2.69
C ASP A 102 -10.01 9.53 3.87
N GLY A 103 -8.90 10.21 4.14
CA GLY A 103 -8.00 9.86 5.23
C GLY A 103 -6.98 10.94 5.51
N ALA A 104 -6.20 10.81 6.59
CA ALA A 104 -5.08 11.69 6.92
C ALA A 104 -3.96 10.91 7.64
N ALA A 105 -2.72 11.37 7.46
CA ALA A 105 -1.53 10.76 8.02
C ALA A 105 -0.50 11.85 8.35
N ALA A 106 0.28 11.66 9.40
CA ALA A 106 1.35 12.58 9.80
C ALA A 106 2.56 11.84 10.35
N VAL A 107 3.76 12.27 9.96
CA VAL A 107 5.04 11.72 10.46
C VAL A 107 5.90 12.86 10.98
N LEU A 108 6.42 12.71 12.20
CA LEU A 108 7.36 13.64 12.80
C LEU A 108 8.79 13.16 12.54
N LEU A 109 9.55 13.95 11.79
CA LEU A 109 10.97 13.68 11.50
C LEU A 109 11.86 14.63 12.29
N MET A 110 12.98 14.12 12.78
CA MET A 110 14.00 14.93 13.45
C MET A 110 15.39 14.31 13.31
N ARG A 111 16.43 15.13 13.50
CA ARG A 111 17.79 14.61 13.61
C ARG A 111 17.89 13.72 14.85
N ARG A 112 18.50 12.54 14.71
CA ARG A 112 18.71 11.56 15.79
C ARG A 112 19.22 12.20 17.08
N LYS A 113 20.31 12.97 16.99
CA LYS A 113 20.89 13.69 18.13
C LYS A 113 19.86 14.55 18.88
N LYS A 114 18.97 15.22 18.15
CA LYS A 114 17.95 16.07 18.78
C LYS A 114 16.85 15.24 19.44
N ALA A 115 16.47 14.11 18.86
CA ALA A 115 15.54 13.16 19.48
C ALA A 115 16.08 12.65 20.81
N GLU A 116 17.36 12.25 20.82
CA GLU A 116 18.06 11.74 22.01
C GLU A 116 18.22 12.82 23.09
N GLU A 117 18.59 14.05 22.72
CA GLU A 117 18.65 15.20 23.64
C GLU A 117 17.30 15.49 24.31
N LEU A 118 16.19 15.33 23.58
CA LEU A 118 14.83 15.57 24.07
C LEU A 118 14.21 14.34 24.76
N GLY A 119 14.90 13.19 24.79
CA GLY A 119 14.37 11.95 25.35
C GLY A 119 13.18 11.36 24.58
N LEU A 120 13.05 11.65 23.29
CA LEU A 120 11.93 11.18 22.46
C LEU A 120 12.19 9.76 21.92
N PRO A 121 11.16 8.89 21.87
CA PRO A 121 11.31 7.56 21.30
C PRO A 121 11.58 7.65 19.79
N ILE A 122 12.57 6.87 19.32
CA ILE A 122 12.91 6.78 17.90
C ILE A 122 12.28 5.49 17.37
N LEU A 123 11.28 5.66 16.51
CA LEU A 123 10.54 4.56 15.91
C LEU A 123 11.27 3.97 14.69
N ALA A 124 11.82 4.81 13.81
CA ALA A 124 12.57 4.39 12.62
C ALA A 124 13.58 5.45 12.18
N LYS A 125 14.35 5.10 11.13
CA LYS A 125 15.30 5.98 10.46
C LYS A 125 15.00 6.04 8.97
N TYR A 126 14.73 7.23 8.45
CA TYR A 126 14.76 7.46 7.00
C TYR A 126 16.18 7.23 6.43
N VAL A 127 16.29 6.42 5.38
CA VAL A 127 17.58 6.09 4.73
C VAL A 127 17.77 6.90 3.46
N THR A 128 16.94 6.67 2.43
CA THR A 128 17.01 7.39 1.15
C THR A 128 15.68 7.27 0.40
N THR A 129 15.59 7.92 -0.76
CA THR A 129 14.46 7.82 -1.69
C THR A 129 15.00 7.88 -3.11
N SER A 130 14.42 7.05 -3.99
CA SER A 130 14.66 7.08 -5.43
C SER A 130 13.39 7.46 -6.17
N VAL A 131 13.55 8.24 -7.24
CA VAL A 131 12.46 8.65 -8.12
C VAL A 131 12.83 8.26 -9.54
N ALA A 132 11.92 7.55 -10.21
CA ALA A 132 12.10 7.09 -11.59
C ALA A 132 10.97 7.64 -12.47
N GLY A 133 11.32 8.08 -13.68
CA GLY A 133 10.36 8.44 -14.72
C GLY A 133 10.11 7.26 -15.66
N LEU A 134 8.86 7.10 -16.09
CA LEU A 134 8.47 6.12 -17.11
C LEU A 134 7.35 6.66 -18.00
N ALA A 135 7.02 5.91 -19.05
CA ALA A 135 5.96 6.28 -19.97
C ALA A 135 4.60 6.43 -19.23
N PRO A 136 3.91 7.57 -19.36
CA PRO A 136 2.65 7.81 -18.63
C PRO A 136 1.56 6.76 -18.87
N ARG A 137 1.57 6.12 -20.05
CA ARG A 137 0.58 5.09 -20.43
C ARG A 137 0.61 3.82 -19.56
N ILE A 138 1.72 3.59 -18.84
CA ILE A 138 1.98 2.43 -17.97
C ILE A 138 2.46 2.87 -16.58
N MET A 139 2.09 4.09 -16.16
CA MET A 139 2.65 4.76 -14.97
C MET A 139 2.71 3.90 -13.69
N GLY A 140 1.78 2.97 -13.50
CA GLY A 140 1.73 2.17 -12.28
C GLY A 140 2.81 1.10 -12.15
N ILE A 141 3.64 0.87 -13.18
CA ILE A 141 4.80 -0.02 -13.06
C ILE A 141 6.05 0.68 -12.52
N GLY A 142 5.94 1.95 -12.12
CA GLY A 142 7.04 2.73 -11.52
C GLY A 142 7.85 2.01 -10.43
N PRO A 143 7.24 1.22 -9.52
CA PRO A 143 7.99 0.45 -8.53
C PRO A 143 9.06 -0.47 -9.13
N THR A 144 8.83 -1.01 -10.34
CA THR A 144 9.81 -1.87 -11.03
C THR A 144 11.09 -1.15 -11.46
N TYR A 145 11.08 0.18 -11.48
CA TYR A 145 12.25 1.03 -11.73
C TYR A 145 12.81 1.59 -10.42
N ALA A 146 11.94 2.10 -9.55
CA ALA A 146 12.35 2.79 -8.33
C ALA A 146 12.95 1.84 -7.27
N ILE A 147 12.42 0.61 -7.12
CA ILE A 147 12.92 -0.36 -6.14
C ILE A 147 14.36 -0.81 -6.46
N PRO A 148 14.70 -1.23 -7.69
CA PRO A 148 16.09 -1.52 -8.03
C PRO A 148 17.04 -0.34 -7.81
N MET A 149 16.62 0.88 -8.14
CA MET A 149 17.43 2.09 -7.94
C MET A 149 17.76 2.34 -6.46
N VAL A 150 16.78 2.24 -5.57
CA VAL A 150 17.02 2.49 -4.13
C VAL A 150 17.86 1.38 -3.50
N LEU A 151 17.69 0.13 -3.93
CA LEU A 151 18.52 -0.99 -3.51
C LEU A 151 19.98 -0.82 -3.94
N GLU A 152 20.21 -0.40 -5.19
CA GLU A 152 21.56 -0.09 -5.68
C GLU A 152 22.22 1.04 -4.89
N GLN A 153 21.50 2.14 -4.63
CA GLN A 153 22.01 3.28 -3.85
C GLN A 153 22.39 2.92 -2.41
N THR A 154 21.71 1.91 -1.84
CA THR A 154 21.95 1.46 -0.46
C THR A 154 22.91 0.29 -0.38
N GLY A 155 23.29 -0.30 -1.51
CA GLY A 155 24.13 -1.50 -1.57
C GLY A 155 23.41 -2.77 -1.08
N LEU A 156 22.09 -2.81 -1.18
CA LEU A 156 21.26 -3.91 -0.70
C LEU A 156 20.70 -4.73 -1.85
N SER A 157 20.29 -5.94 -1.53
CA SER A 157 19.53 -6.82 -2.39
C SER A 157 18.07 -6.93 -1.95
N ILE A 158 17.21 -7.48 -2.81
CA ILE A 158 15.82 -7.81 -2.46
C ILE A 158 15.75 -8.73 -1.24
N GLY A 159 16.72 -9.63 -1.08
CA GLY A 159 16.78 -10.58 0.04
C GLY A 159 17.04 -9.92 1.39
N ASP A 160 17.63 -8.73 1.40
CA ASP A 160 17.91 -7.96 2.62
C ASP A 160 16.69 -7.17 3.12
N VAL A 161 15.60 -7.15 2.35
CA VAL A 161 14.37 -6.46 2.71
C VAL A 161 13.39 -7.44 3.36
N ASP A 162 12.97 -7.11 4.59
CA ASP A 162 12.03 -7.91 5.36
C ASP A 162 10.58 -7.70 4.92
N LEU A 163 10.23 -6.46 4.56
CA LEU A 163 8.88 -6.07 4.21
C LEU A 163 8.87 -5.07 3.04
N PHE A 164 7.93 -5.27 2.12
CA PHE A 164 7.62 -4.35 1.04
C PHE A 164 6.18 -3.85 1.19
N GLU A 165 6.00 -2.55 1.16
CA GLU A 165 4.70 -1.93 0.95
C GLU A 165 4.69 -1.33 -0.46
N ILE A 166 3.88 -1.94 -1.34
CA ILE A 166 3.72 -1.52 -2.72
C ILE A 166 2.27 -1.13 -2.92
N ASN A 167 2.05 0.15 -3.27
CA ASN A 167 0.70 0.67 -3.42
C ASN A 167 -0.11 -0.08 -4.49
N GLU A 168 -1.28 -0.55 -4.10
CA GLU A 168 -2.23 -1.31 -4.93
C GLU A 168 -3.22 -0.39 -5.66
N ALA A 169 -2.74 0.59 -6.44
CA ALA A 169 -3.63 1.48 -7.20
C ALA A 169 -4.60 0.69 -8.10
N PHE A 170 -4.06 -0.30 -8.80
CA PHE A 170 -4.80 -1.32 -9.54
C PHE A 170 -4.07 -2.65 -9.43
N ALA A 171 -4.82 -3.74 -9.34
CA ALA A 171 -4.25 -5.07 -9.22
C ALA A 171 -3.36 -5.43 -10.44
N SER A 172 -3.69 -4.92 -11.64
CA SER A 172 -2.88 -5.13 -12.85
C SER A 172 -1.41 -4.73 -12.67
N MET A 173 -1.19 -3.54 -12.11
CA MET A 173 0.13 -2.96 -11.85
C MET A 173 0.81 -3.62 -10.65
N TYR A 174 0.04 -3.94 -9.60
CA TYR A 174 0.55 -4.64 -8.43
C TYR A 174 1.06 -6.04 -8.77
N VAL A 175 0.24 -6.86 -9.46
CA VAL A 175 0.63 -8.19 -9.96
C VAL A 175 1.90 -8.08 -10.79
N TYR A 176 1.94 -7.12 -11.73
CA TYR A 176 3.12 -6.91 -12.58
C TYR A 176 4.37 -6.60 -11.75
N CYS A 177 4.29 -5.70 -10.77
CA CYS A 177 5.43 -5.31 -9.96
C CYS A 177 5.98 -6.47 -9.13
N VAL A 178 5.09 -7.21 -8.44
CA VAL A 178 5.47 -8.38 -7.65
C VAL A 178 6.16 -9.44 -8.52
N ARG A 179 5.57 -9.78 -9.68
CA ARG A 179 6.14 -10.76 -10.61
C ARG A 179 7.46 -10.29 -11.21
N LYS A 180 7.53 -9.04 -11.67
CA LYS A 180 8.70 -8.50 -12.36
C LYS A 180 9.92 -8.38 -11.46
N LEU A 181 9.70 -8.03 -10.19
CA LEU A 181 10.76 -7.92 -9.19
C LEU A 181 11.08 -9.25 -8.50
N GLY A 182 10.26 -10.29 -8.70
CA GLY A 182 10.46 -11.58 -8.03
C GLY A 182 10.31 -11.50 -6.51
N LEU A 183 9.37 -10.67 -6.03
CA LEU A 183 9.16 -10.48 -4.61
C LEU A 183 8.42 -11.68 -4.00
N ASP A 184 8.79 -12.02 -2.78
CA ASP A 184 8.03 -12.98 -1.97
C ASP A 184 6.70 -12.34 -1.55
N ILE A 185 5.59 -12.90 -2.01
CA ILE A 185 4.25 -12.38 -1.73
C ILE A 185 3.93 -12.36 -0.23
N GLU A 186 4.58 -13.20 0.58
CA GLU A 186 4.44 -13.22 2.04
C GLU A 186 5.17 -12.06 2.73
N LYS A 187 5.99 -11.30 1.99
CA LYS A 187 6.66 -10.07 2.44
C LYS A 187 6.06 -8.80 1.86
N VAL A 188 5.08 -8.87 0.95
CA VAL A 188 4.48 -7.69 0.31
C VAL A 188 3.10 -7.43 0.88
N ASN A 189 2.83 -6.22 1.38
CA ASN A 189 1.53 -5.78 1.89
C ASN A 189 0.91 -6.80 2.86
N VAL A 190 1.64 -7.17 3.92
CA VAL A 190 1.28 -8.29 4.81
C VAL A 190 0.03 -8.04 5.63
N ASN A 191 -0.36 -6.77 5.80
CA ASN A 191 -1.59 -6.34 6.45
C ASN A 191 -2.66 -5.88 5.43
N GLY A 192 -2.49 -6.20 4.15
CA GLY A 192 -3.33 -5.70 3.06
C GLY A 192 -2.87 -4.34 2.54
N GLY A 193 -3.38 -3.93 1.39
CA GLY A 193 -3.02 -2.68 0.74
C GLY A 193 -4.22 -1.87 0.27
N ALA A 194 -3.98 -0.91 -0.61
CA ALA A 194 -4.98 0.09 -1.04
C ALA A 194 -6.24 -0.48 -1.71
N ILE A 195 -6.24 -1.71 -2.23
CA ILE A 195 -7.50 -2.33 -2.70
C ILE A 195 -8.46 -2.53 -1.52
N ALA A 196 -7.93 -2.92 -0.36
CA ALA A 196 -8.71 -3.18 0.84
C ALA A 196 -8.86 -1.96 1.76
N LEU A 197 -7.77 -1.23 1.98
CA LEU A 197 -7.68 -0.09 2.92
C LEU A 197 -8.04 1.24 2.26
N GLY A 198 -8.09 1.26 0.93
CA GLY A 198 -8.39 2.45 0.14
C GLY A 198 -7.18 3.34 -0.17
N HIS A 199 -7.45 4.37 -0.95
CA HIS A 199 -6.45 5.24 -1.51
C HIS A 199 -6.93 6.72 -1.43
N PRO A 200 -6.57 7.51 -0.40
CA PRO A 200 -6.77 8.99 -0.36
C PRO A 200 -5.73 9.82 -1.16
N LEU A 201 -6.16 10.40 -2.30
CA LEU A 201 -5.31 10.91 -3.42
C LEU A 201 -4.17 11.86 -3.06
N ASP A 202 -4.31 12.60 -1.96
CA ASP A 202 -3.38 13.67 -1.60
C ASP A 202 -2.39 13.28 -0.48
N LYS A 203 -2.40 12.04 0.05
CA LYS A 203 -1.70 11.71 1.33
C LYS A 203 -0.92 10.38 1.37
N TYR A 204 -0.71 9.72 0.22
CA TYR A 204 -0.19 8.34 0.15
C TYR A 204 1.20 8.07 0.68
N SER A 205 2.14 8.97 0.40
CA SER A 205 3.54 8.75 0.75
C SER A 205 3.73 8.61 2.26
N ILE A 206 2.81 9.19 3.04
CA ILE A 206 2.83 9.19 4.50
C ILE A 206 1.97 8.04 5.06
N LEU A 207 0.82 7.73 4.46
CA LEU A 207 -0.09 6.69 4.98
C LEU A 207 0.56 5.30 5.00
N TYR A 208 1.26 4.90 3.94
CA TYR A 208 1.98 3.61 3.96
C TYR A 208 3.21 3.61 4.88
N PHE A 209 3.79 4.79 5.18
CA PHE A 209 4.88 4.91 6.16
C PHE A 209 4.37 4.63 7.59
N ILE A 210 3.06 4.84 7.81
CA ILE A 210 2.38 4.67 9.09
C ILE A 210 1.72 3.28 9.21
N LEU A 211 1.05 2.80 8.15
CA LEU A 211 0.36 1.48 8.11
C LEU A 211 1.29 0.26 8.22
N SER A 212 2.59 0.45 7.96
CA SER A 212 3.59 -0.63 7.95
C SER A 212 4.13 -0.99 9.33
N GLY A 213 3.81 -0.24 10.39
CA GLY A 213 4.66 -0.27 11.56
C GLY A 213 6.12 -0.06 11.13
N LEU A 214 6.44 1.11 10.58
CA LEU A 214 7.81 1.61 10.38
C LEU A 214 8.70 0.88 9.36
N ASP A 215 8.22 -0.16 8.69
CA ASP A 215 9.03 -1.02 7.80
C ASP A 215 8.63 -0.93 6.30
N MET A 216 8.25 0.24 5.78
CA MET A 216 8.19 0.44 4.32
C MET A 216 9.54 0.95 3.80
N LEU A 217 10.36 0.06 3.23
CA LEU A 217 11.69 0.34 2.67
C LEU A 217 12.55 1.26 3.57
N CYS A 218 12.32 1.15 4.87
CA CYS A 218 13.33 1.34 5.88
C CYS A 218 14.13 0.05 5.79
N VAL A 219 15.40 0.14 5.43
CA VAL A 219 16.32 -1.00 5.53
C VAL A 219 16.52 -1.22 7.02
N SER A 220 15.58 -1.92 7.64
CA SER A 220 15.70 -2.43 8.98
C SER A 220 16.54 -3.69 8.86
N THR A 221 17.87 -3.54 8.84
CA THR A 221 18.71 -4.67 9.23
C THR A 221 18.38 -4.95 10.69
N ARG A 222 17.55 -5.95 10.97
CA ARG A 222 17.46 -6.53 12.31
C ARG A 222 18.88 -6.90 12.75
N ASP A 223 19.31 -6.26 13.83
CA ASP A 223 20.51 -6.54 14.61
C ASP A 223 21.88 -6.44 13.91
N ARG A 224 22.50 -5.26 14.03
CA ARG A 224 23.92 -5.12 14.43
C ARG A 224 24.31 -3.67 14.79
N CYS A 225 23.62 -3.06 15.75
CA CYS A 225 24.17 -1.89 16.45
C CYS A 225 24.41 -2.24 17.92
N SER A 226 25.56 -2.85 18.17
CA SER A 226 26.24 -2.78 19.47
C SER A 226 26.38 -1.31 19.90
N PRO A 227 26.24 -0.96 21.19
CA PRO A 227 26.33 0.42 21.71
C PRO A 227 27.74 1.04 21.65
N SER A 228 28.61 0.60 20.74
CA SER A 228 30.03 0.99 20.70
C SER A 228 30.51 1.65 19.40
N CYS A 229 29.66 1.87 18.39
CA CYS A 229 30.12 2.49 17.15
C CYS A 229 29.98 4.02 17.18
N ASN A 230 30.82 4.66 17.99
CA ASN A 230 31.19 6.08 17.84
C ASN A 230 32.26 6.18 16.75
N ARG A 231 31.88 6.64 15.55
CA ARG A 231 32.68 7.48 14.64
C ARG A 231 31.89 7.82 13.38
#